data_AF-A0AAD5NSJ2-F1
#
_entry.id   AF-A0AAD5NSJ2-F1
#
_cell.length_a   1.000
_cell.length_b   1.000
_cell.length_c   1.000
_cell.angle_alpha   90.00
_cell.angle_beta   90.00
_cell.angle_gamma   90.00
#
_symmetry.space_group_name_H-M   'P 1'
#
loop_
_entity.id
_entity.type
_entity.pdbx_description
1 polymer ?
#
loop_
_entity_poly.entity_id
_entity_poly.type
_entity_poly.pdbx_seq_one_letter_code
_entity_poly.pdbx_strand_id
1 'polypeptide(L)'
;MLNYDGDSEKDDYKDVEDGEEEGRQTNEGQNMQYDKVLVFEEESVARDDDIINECMDLFEGMMVMGKFQDKNKECEQWNSILPPRVNARILKNSKESRVLTIINVRNMEYEILGPNEGYAIKLGEYSCQCGSWQASEILCRHAMAAISHHCGKAAVKDKNNGTFTTSSSSPQPIQQSTFEGSSS
;
A
#
# COMPACT_ATOMS: atom_id res chain seq x y z
N MET A 1 11.96 6.41 -37.58
CA MET A 1 11.19 7.66 -37.43
C MET A 1 10.94 7.89 -35.96
N LEU A 2 11.53 8.94 -35.39
CA LEU A 2 11.25 9.42 -34.04
C LEU A 2 10.36 10.66 -34.18
N ASN A 3 9.18 10.66 -33.55
CA ASN A 3 8.35 11.86 -33.44
C ASN A 3 8.38 12.28 -31.96
N TYR A 4 9.05 13.41 -31.71
CA TYR A 4 9.03 14.18 -30.47
C TYR A 4 7.98 15.27 -30.66
N ASP A 5 6.84 15.16 -29.98
CA ASP A 5 5.91 16.28 -29.84
C ASP A 5 6.20 16.92 -28.49
N GLY A 6 7.01 17.97 -28.52
CA GLY A 6 7.15 18.91 -27.43
C GLY A 6 6.00 19.90 -27.51
N ASP A 7 5.26 20.07 -26.41
CA ASP A 7 4.40 21.22 -26.24
C ASP A 7 4.70 21.92 -24.93
N SER A 8 4.81 23.22 -25.11
CA SER A 8 5.52 24.21 -24.32
C SER A 8 4.66 24.75 -23.17
N GLU A 9 5.34 25.09 -22.08
CA GLU A 9 4.84 25.82 -20.91
C GLU A 9 4.07 27.09 -21.27
N LYS A 10 3.05 27.39 -20.45
CA LYS A 10 2.53 28.75 -20.26
C LYS A 10 2.36 29.00 -18.77
N ASP A 11 3.37 29.64 -18.20
CA ASP A 11 3.33 30.22 -16.87
C ASP A 11 2.86 31.68 -16.99
N ASP A 12 1.60 31.94 -16.64
CA ASP A 12 1.07 33.31 -16.55
C ASP A 12 1.34 33.87 -15.14
N TYR A 13 2.55 34.39 -14.93
CA TYR A 13 2.86 35.32 -13.84
C TYR A 13 2.12 36.64 -14.09
N LYS A 14 1.27 37.06 -13.15
CA LYS A 14 0.71 38.42 -13.13
C LYS A 14 1.39 39.22 -12.04
N ASP A 15 2.22 40.16 -12.49
CA ASP A 15 2.77 41.24 -11.70
C ASP A 15 1.63 42.19 -11.29
N VAL A 16 1.50 42.46 -9.99
CA VAL A 16 0.66 43.54 -9.47
C VAL A 16 1.61 44.69 -9.15
N GLU A 17 1.52 45.72 -9.97
CA GLU A 17 2.26 46.98 -9.87
C GLU A 17 1.90 47.74 -8.59
N ASP A 18 2.95 48.17 -7.88
CA ASP A 18 2.91 49.14 -6.79
C ASP A 18 2.68 50.54 -7.37
N GLY A 19 1.66 51.24 -6.85
CA GLY A 19 1.39 52.65 -7.17
C GLY A 19 1.08 53.45 -5.92
N GLU A 20 2.09 54.13 -5.39
CA GLU A 20 1.95 55.24 -4.45
C GLU A 20 1.69 56.54 -5.23
N GLU A 21 0.68 57.33 -4.86
CA GLU A 21 0.74 58.79 -5.06
C GLU A 21 -0.10 59.57 -4.02
N GLU A 22 0.55 60.54 -3.40
CA GLU A 22 0.05 61.47 -2.38
C GLU A 22 -1.00 62.47 -2.91
N GLY A 23 -1.90 62.92 -2.03
CA GLY A 23 -2.75 64.07 -2.28
C GLY A 23 -3.41 64.64 -1.02
N ARG A 24 -2.73 65.58 -0.37
CA ARG A 24 -3.18 66.35 0.80
C ARG A 24 -4.07 67.53 0.35
N GLN A 25 -5.26 67.72 0.95
CA GLN A 25 -5.71 69.01 1.54
C GLN A 25 -7.15 68.98 2.13
N THR A 26 -7.18 69.23 3.45
CA THR A 26 -8.10 69.98 4.34
C THR A 26 -9.52 70.37 3.91
N ASN A 27 -10.49 70.07 4.79
CA ASN A 27 -11.50 71.00 5.34
C ASN A 27 -12.38 70.28 6.39
N GLU A 28 -12.30 70.71 7.66
CA GLU A 28 -13.32 71.51 8.35
C GLU A 28 -14.53 70.71 8.87
N GLY A 29 -14.42 70.33 10.15
CA GLY A 29 -15.48 70.52 11.15
C GLY A 29 -16.84 69.90 10.87
N GLN A 30 -17.08 68.73 11.46
CA GLN A 30 -18.38 68.42 12.05
C GLN A 30 -18.21 67.58 13.31
N ASN A 31 -18.54 68.24 14.41
CA ASN A 31 -18.71 67.75 15.78
C ASN A 31 -19.65 66.54 15.80
N MET A 32 -19.10 65.33 15.88
CA MET A 32 -19.87 64.15 16.27
C MET A 32 -19.66 63.91 17.75
N GLN A 33 -20.69 64.27 18.51
CA GLN A 33 -20.88 63.89 19.90
C GLN A 33 -20.78 62.37 20.00
N TYR A 34 -19.74 61.85 20.64
CA TYR A 34 -19.62 60.43 20.91
C TYR A 34 -20.72 60.03 21.89
N ASP A 35 -21.76 59.39 21.39
CA ASP A 35 -22.64 58.62 22.25
C ASP A 35 -21.78 57.57 22.96
N LYS A 36 -21.90 57.56 24.28
CA LYS A 36 -21.26 56.61 25.18
C LYS A 36 -21.72 55.22 24.77
N VAL A 37 -20.93 54.55 23.93
CA VAL A 37 -21.12 53.15 23.57
C VAL A 37 -21.17 52.38 24.89
N LEU A 38 -22.34 51.84 25.20
CA LEU A 38 -22.49 50.89 26.29
C LEU A 38 -21.56 49.73 25.95
N VAL A 39 -20.49 49.60 26.72
CA VAL A 39 -19.65 48.41 26.72
C VAL A 39 -20.56 47.27 27.18
N PHE A 40 -21.10 46.53 26.21
CA PHE A 40 -21.63 45.21 26.47
C PHE A 40 -20.42 44.37 26.87
N GLU A 41 -20.42 43.89 28.11
CA GLU A 41 -19.48 42.86 28.54
C GLU A 41 -19.68 41.67 27.61
N GLU A 42 -18.69 41.42 26.76
CA GLU A 42 -18.65 40.28 25.85
C GLU A 42 -18.40 39.04 26.71
N GLU A 43 -19.48 38.38 27.12
CA GLU A 43 -19.42 37.12 27.85
C GLU A 43 -18.76 36.08 26.93
N SER A 44 -17.52 35.70 27.26
CA SER A 44 -16.73 34.76 26.48
C SER A 44 -17.36 33.37 26.50
N VAL A 45 -17.93 32.94 25.37
CA VAL A 45 -18.48 31.58 25.22
C VAL A 45 -17.35 30.59 24.91
N ALA A 46 -16.53 30.30 25.92
CA ALA A 46 -15.47 29.28 25.86
C ALA A 46 -16.02 27.83 25.88
N ARG A 47 -17.33 27.63 25.67
CA ARG A 47 -18.00 26.32 25.69
C ARG A 47 -18.32 25.78 24.29
N ASP A 48 -18.31 26.63 23.29
CA ASP A 48 -18.70 26.24 21.93
C ASP A 48 -17.55 25.56 21.18
N ASP A 49 -16.30 25.87 21.53
CA ASP A 49 -15.11 25.25 20.93
C ASP A 49 -15.05 23.73 21.19
N ASP A 50 -15.44 23.27 22.39
CA ASP A 50 -15.49 21.84 22.72
C ASP A 50 -16.54 21.10 21.87
N ILE A 51 -17.70 21.73 21.66
CA ILE A 51 -18.79 21.18 20.84
C ILE A 51 -18.37 21.15 19.37
N ILE A 52 -17.69 22.20 18.89
CA ILE A 52 -17.17 22.26 17.52
C ILE A 52 -16.15 21.15 17.28
N ASN A 53 -15.20 20.94 18.21
CA ASN A 53 -14.20 19.87 18.08
C ASN A 53 -14.83 18.47 18.09
N GLU A 54 -15.78 18.20 18.99
CA GLU A 54 -16.52 16.92 19.00
C GLU A 54 -17.27 16.68 17.67
N CYS A 55 -17.89 17.72 17.13
CA CYS A 55 -18.59 17.64 15.84
C CYS A 55 -17.62 17.41 14.68
N MET A 56 -16.43 18.02 14.72
CA MET A 56 -15.39 17.80 13.72
C MET A 56 -14.86 16.36 13.78
N ASP A 57 -14.56 15.83 14.96
CA ASP A 57 -14.12 14.44 15.15
C ASP A 57 -15.16 13.43 14.62
N LEU A 58 -16.45 13.68 14.91
CA LEU A 58 -17.55 12.87 14.37
C LEU A 58 -17.62 12.93 12.85
N PHE A 59 -17.47 14.13 12.27
CA PHE A 59 -17.46 14.31 10.81
C PHE A 59 -16.28 13.59 10.15
N GLU A 60 -15.08 13.74 10.72
CA GLU A 60 -13.89 13.02 10.28
C GLU A 60 -14.07 11.50 10.34
N GLY A 61 -14.63 10.99 11.43
CA GLY A 61 -14.95 9.57 11.60
C GLY A 61 -15.92 9.05 10.53
N MET A 62 -16.99 9.81 10.24
CA MET A 62 -17.93 9.48 9.16
C MET A 62 -17.25 9.46 7.78
N MET A 63 -16.38 10.43 7.50
CA MET A 63 -15.64 10.50 6.23
C MET A 63 -14.66 9.34 6.07
N VAL A 64 -13.96 8.94 7.14
CA VAL A 64 -13.06 7.78 7.13
C VAL A 64 -13.85 6.50 6.91
N MET A 65 -14.97 6.32 7.61
CA MET A 65 -15.84 5.15 7.45
C MET A 65 -16.43 5.08 6.03
N GLY A 66 -16.84 6.21 5.45
CA GLY A 66 -17.31 6.27 4.07
C GLY A 66 -16.25 5.80 3.07
N LYS A 67 -15.03 6.33 3.17
CA LYS A 67 -13.90 5.89 2.32
C LYS A 67 -13.59 4.40 2.50
N PHE A 68 -13.65 3.90 3.73
CA PHE A 68 -13.43 2.48 4.01
C PHE A 68 -14.50 1.60 3.34
N GLN A 69 -15.77 1.98 3.41
CA GLN A 69 -16.86 1.26 2.74
C GLN A 69 -16.69 1.26 1.22
N ASP A 70 -16.26 2.38 0.63
CA ASP A 70 -16.00 2.45 -0.81
C ASP A 70 -14.86 1.51 -1.23
N LYS A 71 -13.76 1.49 -0.45
CA LYS A 71 -12.68 0.52 -0.65
C LYS A 71 -13.18 -0.92 -0.47
N ASN A 72 -14.04 -1.19 0.51
CA ASN A 72 -14.58 -2.53 0.74
C ASN A 72 -15.43 -3.00 -0.46
N LYS A 73 -16.31 -2.16 -0.99
CA LYS A 73 -17.09 -2.44 -2.20
C LYS A 73 -16.21 -2.65 -3.43
N GLU A 74 -15.10 -1.92 -3.53
CA GLU A 74 -14.09 -2.13 -4.58
C GLU A 74 -13.43 -3.51 -4.43
N CYS A 75 -13.05 -3.89 -3.19
CA CYS A 75 -12.47 -5.19 -2.87
C CYS A 75 -13.41 -6.37 -3.20
N GLU A 76 -14.71 -6.22 -2.99
CA GLU A 76 -15.71 -7.24 -3.34
C GLU A 76 -15.75 -7.56 -4.84
N GLN A 77 -15.35 -6.61 -5.69
CA GLN A 77 -15.29 -6.78 -7.14
C GLN A 77 -13.98 -7.42 -7.61
N TRP A 78 -13.00 -7.59 -6.72
CA TRP A 78 -11.72 -8.17 -7.09
C TRP A 78 -11.83 -9.68 -7.27
N ASN A 79 -11.28 -10.18 -8.38
CA ASN A 79 -11.22 -11.63 -8.68
C ASN A 79 -10.08 -12.35 -7.92
N SER A 80 -9.37 -11.67 -7.03
CA SER A 80 -8.24 -12.21 -6.27
C SER A 80 -8.20 -11.63 -4.86
N ILE A 81 -7.65 -12.41 -3.94
CA ILE A 81 -7.41 -11.99 -2.54
C ILE A 81 -6.46 -10.77 -2.48
N LEU A 82 -5.60 -10.61 -3.49
CA LEU A 82 -4.66 -9.49 -3.57
C LEU A 82 -5.26 -8.29 -4.32
N PRO A 83 -4.92 -7.05 -3.92
CA PRO A 83 -5.25 -5.87 -4.69
C PRO A 83 -4.81 -5.97 -6.15
N PRO A 84 -5.61 -5.52 -7.14
CA PRO A 84 -5.34 -5.66 -8.56
C PRO A 84 -3.94 -5.18 -8.95
N ARG A 85 -3.50 -4.05 -8.37
CA ARG A 85 -2.17 -3.48 -8.62
C ARG A 85 -1.04 -4.40 -8.15
N VAL A 86 -1.18 -5.02 -6.98
CA VAL A 86 -0.18 -5.94 -6.42
C VAL A 86 -0.20 -7.26 -7.20
N ASN A 87 -1.39 -7.81 -7.45
CA ASN A 87 -1.57 -9.04 -8.21
C ASN A 87 -0.97 -8.92 -9.62
N ALA A 88 -1.26 -7.83 -10.34
CA ALA A 88 -0.70 -7.58 -11.66
C ALA A 88 0.84 -7.54 -11.66
N ARG A 89 1.46 -6.93 -10.65
CA ARG A 89 2.92 -6.90 -10.50
C ARG A 89 3.50 -8.29 -10.25
N ILE A 90 2.88 -9.07 -9.36
CA ILE A 90 3.28 -10.44 -9.06
C ILE A 90 3.20 -11.30 -10.33
N LEU A 91 2.08 -11.27 -11.05
CA LEU A 91 1.87 -12.05 -12.27
C LEU A 91 2.86 -11.64 -13.37
N LYS A 92 3.10 -10.33 -13.55
CA LYS A 92 4.09 -9.83 -14.51
C LYS A 92 5.50 -10.34 -14.17
N ASN A 93 5.94 -10.15 -12.94
CA ASN A 93 7.26 -10.59 -12.48
C ASN A 93 7.42 -12.12 -12.57
N SER A 94 6.35 -12.88 -12.28
CA SER A 94 6.30 -14.33 -12.38
C SER A 94 6.41 -14.83 -13.82
N LYS A 95 5.89 -14.08 -14.79
CA LYS A 95 6.06 -14.40 -16.21
C LYS A 95 7.46 -14.09 -16.68
N GLU A 96 7.96 -12.89 -16.36
CA GLU A 96 9.29 -12.43 -16.76
C GLU A 96 10.42 -13.25 -16.11
N SER A 97 10.20 -13.83 -14.93
CA SER A 97 11.21 -14.65 -14.25
C SER A 97 11.56 -15.95 -15.00
N ARG A 98 10.64 -16.47 -15.82
CA ARG A 98 10.75 -17.79 -16.47
C ARG A 98 11.82 -17.86 -17.55
N VAL A 99 12.21 -16.70 -18.08
CA VAL A 99 13.22 -16.60 -19.14
C VAL A 99 14.61 -16.25 -18.60
N LEU A 100 14.74 -16.08 -17.29
CA LEU A 100 16.01 -15.74 -16.65
C LEU A 100 16.84 -16.98 -16.39
N THR A 101 18.15 -16.86 -16.60
CA THR A 101 19.08 -17.96 -16.28
C THR A 101 19.60 -17.79 -14.86
N ILE A 102 19.60 -18.89 -14.10
CA ILE A 102 19.95 -18.89 -12.69
C ILE A 102 21.28 -19.61 -12.52
N ILE A 103 22.25 -18.91 -11.94
CA ILE A 103 23.53 -19.47 -11.52
C ILE A 103 23.50 -19.56 -9.99
N ASN A 104 23.72 -20.77 -9.48
CA ASN A 104 23.80 -21.01 -8.04
C ASN A 104 25.22 -20.72 -7.55
N VAL A 105 25.39 -19.68 -6.73
CA VAL A 105 26.71 -19.30 -6.21
C VAL A 105 26.96 -20.02 -4.89
N ARG A 106 26.05 -19.86 -3.92
CA ARG A 106 26.14 -20.47 -2.59
C ARG A 106 24.75 -20.80 -2.05
N ASN A 107 24.68 -21.30 -0.82
CA ASN A 107 23.39 -21.52 -0.16
C ASN A 107 22.65 -20.19 0.00
N MET A 108 21.43 -20.12 -0.54
CA MET A 108 20.59 -18.91 -0.54
C MET A 108 21.15 -17.71 -1.32
N GLU A 109 22.21 -17.90 -2.12
CA GLU A 109 22.82 -16.84 -2.93
C GLU A 109 22.87 -17.24 -4.41
N TYR A 110 22.33 -16.37 -5.26
CA TYR A 110 22.14 -16.64 -6.68
C TYR A 110 22.59 -15.45 -7.51
N GLU A 111 23.08 -15.76 -8.70
CA GLU A 111 23.29 -14.78 -9.76
C GLU A 111 22.26 -15.05 -10.86
N ILE A 112 21.51 -14.02 -11.24
CA ILE A 112 20.44 -14.11 -12.22
C ILE A 112 20.87 -13.34 -13.46
N LEU A 113 21.09 -14.06 -14.56
CA LEU A 113 21.44 -13.45 -15.84
C LEU A 113 20.16 -13.00 -16.55
N GLY A 114 20.02 -11.69 -16.68
CA GLY A 114 19.00 -11.07 -17.53
C GLY A 114 19.54 -10.78 -18.94
N PRO A 115 18.71 -10.18 -19.81
CA PRO A 115 19.10 -9.82 -21.18
C PRO A 115 20.22 -8.78 -21.23
N ASN A 116 20.30 -7.90 -20.22
CA ASN A 116 21.20 -6.76 -20.20
C ASN A 116 22.42 -7.00 -19.30
N GLU A 117 22.20 -7.59 -18.13
CA GLU A 117 23.22 -7.77 -17.09
C GLU A 117 22.83 -8.88 -16.11
N GLY A 118 23.80 -9.30 -15.30
CA GLY A 118 23.61 -10.21 -14.17
C GLY A 118 23.22 -9.46 -12.89
N TYR A 119 22.33 -10.07 -12.10
CA TYR A 119 21.87 -9.54 -10.82
C TYR A 119 22.15 -10.51 -9.69
N ALA A 120 22.84 -10.04 -8.65
CA ALA A 120 23.02 -10.80 -7.42
C ALA A 120 21.75 -10.79 -6.56
N ILE A 121 21.43 -11.94 -5.97
CA ILE A 121 20.33 -12.15 -5.04
C ILE A 121 20.82 -12.90 -3.83
N LYS A 122 20.39 -12.41 -2.67
CA LYS A 122 20.60 -13.09 -1.40
C LYS A 122 19.25 -13.31 -0.74
N LEU A 123 18.75 -14.55 -0.82
CA LEU A 123 17.45 -14.90 -0.25
C LEU A 123 17.44 -14.80 1.28
N GLY A 124 18.56 -15.10 1.94
CA GLY A 124 18.67 -14.98 3.40
C GLY A 124 18.61 -13.54 3.92
N GLU A 125 18.93 -12.56 3.06
CA GLU A 125 18.85 -11.13 3.36
C GLU A 125 17.60 -10.48 2.76
N TYR A 126 16.73 -11.24 2.08
CA TYR A 126 15.58 -10.73 1.35
C TYR A 126 15.93 -9.59 0.37
N SER A 127 17.09 -9.71 -0.30
CA SER A 127 17.66 -8.62 -1.10
C SER A 127 17.94 -9.03 -2.55
N CYS A 128 17.75 -8.08 -3.45
CA CYS A 128 18.15 -8.18 -4.85
C CYS A 128 18.90 -6.92 -5.27
N GLN A 129 19.96 -7.08 -6.06
CA GLN A 129 20.77 -5.97 -6.58
C GLN A 129 19.96 -4.94 -7.38
N CYS A 130 18.84 -5.34 -8.01
CA CYS A 130 17.98 -4.39 -8.72
C CYS A 130 17.18 -3.44 -7.80
N GLY A 131 17.24 -3.63 -6.47
CA GLY A 131 16.58 -2.79 -5.46
C GLY A 131 15.05 -2.86 -5.41
N SER A 132 14.40 -3.40 -6.45
CA SER A 132 12.93 -3.41 -6.57
C SER A 132 12.23 -4.23 -5.49
N TRP A 133 12.87 -5.29 -5.00
CA TRP A 133 12.30 -6.08 -3.90
C TRP A 133 12.29 -5.27 -2.61
N GLN A 134 13.41 -4.65 -2.25
CA GLN A 134 13.55 -3.85 -1.05
C GLN A 134 12.65 -2.60 -1.08
N ALA A 135 12.54 -1.95 -2.23
CA ALA A 135 11.76 -0.72 -2.36
C ALA A 135 10.24 -0.94 -2.34
N SER A 136 9.75 -2.14 -2.67
CA SER A 136 8.32 -2.37 -2.85
C SER A 136 7.75 -3.54 -2.06
N GLU A 137 8.60 -4.27 -1.35
CA GLU A 137 8.30 -5.51 -0.61
C GLU A 137 7.66 -6.62 -1.46
N ILE A 138 7.54 -6.39 -2.77
CA ILE A 138 7.04 -7.34 -3.76
C ILE A 138 8.23 -7.94 -4.49
N LEU A 139 8.25 -9.27 -4.57
CA LEU A 139 9.29 -10.00 -5.28
C LEU A 139 9.47 -9.47 -6.71
N CYS A 140 10.68 -9.03 -7.03
CA CYS A 140 11.05 -8.72 -8.41
C CYS A 140 11.16 -10.01 -9.24
N ARG A 141 11.21 -9.90 -10.58
CA ARG A 141 11.38 -11.07 -11.46
C ARG A 141 12.62 -11.91 -11.11
N HIS A 142 13.71 -11.27 -10.69
CA HIS A 142 14.94 -11.96 -10.33
C HIS A 142 14.75 -12.76 -9.04
N ALA A 143 14.14 -12.15 -8.01
CA ALA A 143 13.79 -12.80 -6.75
C ALA A 143 12.85 -13.99 -6.95
N MET A 144 11.83 -13.83 -7.79
CA MET A 144 10.92 -14.92 -8.13
C MET A 144 11.63 -16.10 -8.79
N ALA A 145 12.58 -15.84 -9.69
CA ALA A 145 13.39 -16.89 -10.31
C ALA A 145 14.21 -17.65 -9.25
N ALA A 146 14.93 -16.93 -8.40
CA ALA A 146 15.75 -17.51 -7.33
C ALA A 146 14.92 -18.35 -6.34
N ILE A 147 13.78 -17.85 -5.86
CA ILE A 147 12.89 -18.56 -4.94
C ILE A 147 12.33 -19.82 -5.61
N SER A 148 11.87 -19.71 -6.86
CA SER A 148 11.32 -20.84 -7.60
C SER A 148 12.35 -21.97 -7.74
N HIS A 149 13.60 -21.63 -8.03
CA HIS A 149 14.70 -22.58 -8.10
C HIS A 149 15.11 -23.15 -6.74
N HIS A 150 15.08 -22.33 -5.67
CA HIS A 150 15.36 -22.78 -4.31
C HIS A 150 14.32 -23.81 -3.83
N CYS A 151 13.03 -23.49 -3.96
CA CYS A 151 11.93 -24.38 -3.57
C CYS A 151 11.87 -25.66 -4.40
N GLY A 152 12.16 -25.58 -5.71
CA GLY A 152 12.27 -26.75 -6.57
C GLY A 152 13.39 -27.71 -6.14
N LYS A 153 14.51 -27.18 -5.60
CA LYS A 153 15.60 -28.00 -5.06
C LYS A 153 15.32 -28.56 -3.67
N ALA A 154 14.60 -27.83 -2.82
CA ALA A 154 14.23 -28.30 -1.48
C ALA A 154 13.39 -29.59 -1.56
N ALA A 155 12.39 -29.63 -2.45
CA ALA A 155 11.54 -30.81 -2.66
C ALA A 155 12.30 -32.05 -3.20
N VAL A 156 13.48 -31.89 -3.80
CA VAL A 156 14.32 -33.00 -4.28
C VAL A 156 15.22 -33.54 -3.16
N LYS A 157 15.65 -32.71 -2.21
CA LYS A 157 16.50 -33.14 -1.09
C LYS A 157 15.77 -34.04 -0.10
N ASP A 158 14.45 -33.93 0.00
CA ASP A 158 13.62 -34.80 0.85
C ASP A 158 13.55 -36.26 0.34
N LYS A 159 14.07 -36.56 -0.86
CA LYS A 159 14.12 -37.93 -1.41
C LYS A 159 15.42 -38.68 -1.13
N ASN A 160 16.48 -38.02 -0.64
CA ASN A 160 17.77 -38.66 -0.42
C ASN A 160 18.08 -39.00 1.04
N ASN A 161 17.24 -38.59 1.98
CA ASN A 161 17.41 -38.91 3.40
C ASN A 161 16.11 -39.47 3.97
N GLY A 162 15.80 -40.74 3.67
CA GLY A 162 14.64 -41.40 4.27
C GLY A 162 14.24 -42.68 3.55
N THR A 163 14.93 -43.78 3.86
CA THR A 163 14.29 -45.10 3.88
C THR A 163 13.05 -45.02 4.77
N PHE A 164 11.87 -44.85 4.17
CA PHE A 164 10.61 -45.15 4.82
C PHE A 164 10.19 -46.55 4.40
N THR A 165 10.53 -47.50 5.25
CA THR A 165 9.86 -48.77 5.33
C THR A 165 8.39 -48.57 5.71
N THR A 166 7.57 -49.39 5.05
CA THR A 166 6.32 -50.00 5.49
C THR A 166 5.00 -49.23 5.45
N SER A 167 4.16 -49.78 4.57
CA SER A 167 2.76 -50.18 4.74
C SER A 167 1.69 -49.10 4.73
N SER A 168 1.04 -49.04 3.57
CA SER A 168 -0.35 -48.68 3.40
C SER A 168 -1.27 -49.52 4.30
N SER A 169 -2.12 -48.86 5.08
CA SER A 169 -3.39 -49.45 5.50
C SER A 169 -4.48 -48.37 5.40
N SER A 170 -5.41 -48.60 4.46
CA SER A 170 -6.62 -47.81 4.26
C SER A 170 -7.45 -47.67 5.54
N PRO A 171 -8.15 -46.54 5.77
CA PRO A 171 -9.14 -46.45 6.84
C PRO A 171 -10.38 -47.26 6.48
N GLN A 172 -10.80 -48.17 7.36
CA GLN A 172 -12.13 -48.79 7.32
C GLN A 172 -13.13 -47.95 8.14
N PRO A 173 -14.45 -47.98 7.80
CA PRO A 173 -15.45 -47.18 8.50
C PRO A 173 -15.77 -47.72 9.89
N ILE A 174 -16.05 -46.78 10.81
CA ILE A 174 -16.45 -46.99 12.20
C ILE A 174 -17.82 -47.69 12.26
N GLN A 175 -17.90 -48.87 12.90
CA GLN A 175 -19.18 -49.48 13.28
C GLN A 175 -19.68 -48.87 14.60
N GLN A 176 -20.92 -48.39 14.61
CA GLN A 176 -21.63 -47.99 15.82
C GLN A 176 -22.06 -49.24 16.60
N SER A 177 -21.60 -49.38 17.83
CA SER A 177 -22.05 -50.42 18.77
C SER A 177 -23.34 -49.96 19.46
N THR A 178 -24.45 -50.66 19.22
CA THR A 178 -25.66 -50.59 20.05
C THR A 178 -25.43 -51.36 21.34
N PHE A 179 -25.45 -50.65 22.48
CA PHE A 179 -25.45 -51.24 23.81
C PHE A 179 -26.89 -51.58 24.20
N GLU A 180 -27.22 -52.87 24.25
CA GLU A 180 -28.48 -53.34 24.83
C GLU A 180 -28.35 -53.39 26.35
N GLY A 181 -29.15 -52.56 27.03
CA GLY A 181 -29.35 -52.63 28.47
C GLY A 181 -30.55 -53.52 28.78
N SER A 182 -30.30 -54.67 29.40
CA SER A 182 -31.32 -55.53 30.01
C SER A 182 -31.75 -55.01 31.38
N SER A 183 -33.05 -55.07 31.67
CA SER A 183 -33.65 -55.19 33.02
C SER A 183 -35.05 -55.76 32.80
N SER A 184 -35.27 -57.03 33.16
CA SER A 184 -35.83 -57.50 34.45
C SER A 184 -37.34 -57.31 34.54
#